data_AF-B5IHU1-F1
#
_entry.id   AF-B5IHU1-F1
#
_cell.length_a   1.000
_cell.length_b   1.000
_cell.length_c   1.000
_cell.angle_alpha   90.00
_cell.angle_beta   90.00
_cell.angle_gamma   90.00
#
_symmetry.space_group_name_H-M   'P 1'
#
loop_
_entity.id
_entity.type
_entity.pdbx_description
1 polymer ?
#
loop_
_entity_poly.entity_id
_entity_poly.type
_entity_poly.pdbx_seq_one_letter_code
_entity_poly.pdbx_strand_id
1 'polypeptide(L)'
;MTKGQSLLLGLAVLGLGAIGYAVFQANGFEGLSAGIGASALLMVLVVGWTASYLFRALSGNMTYMQQRRTYRAAYDAATTEELERKFEALSPDEQLRLLRETGQLPAEPEGSPAQGEA
;
A
#
# COMPACT_ATOMS: atom_id res chain seq x y z
N MET A 1 5.03 20.63 18.84
CA MET A 1 4.15 20.99 19.98
C MET A 1 4.82 22.08 20.79
N THR A 2 4.08 23.12 21.18
CA THR A 2 4.58 24.16 22.10
C THR A 2 4.37 23.72 23.56
N LYS A 3 5.11 24.32 24.49
CA LYS A 3 4.99 24.00 25.93
C LYS A 3 3.55 24.14 26.45
N GLY A 4 2.82 25.16 26.00
CA GLY A 4 1.42 25.38 26.37
C GLY A 4 0.48 24.31 25.82
N GLN A 5 0.73 23.80 24.60
CA GLN A 5 -0.06 22.71 24.03
C GLN A 5 0.11 21.41 24.83
N SER A 6 1.31 21.11 25.31
CA SER A 6 1.56 19.92 26.14
C SER A 6 0.83 20.00 27.49
N LEU A 7 0.78 21.18 28.11
CA LEU A 7 0.04 21.40 29.36
C LEU A 7 -1.47 21.26 29.16
N LEU A 8 -2.01 21.83 28.09
CA LEU A 8 -3.42 21.67 27.71
C LEU A 8 -3.78 20.21 27.46
N LEU A 9 -2.91 19.46 26.78
CA LEU A 9 -3.10 18.04 26.56
C LEU A 9 -3.12 17.26 27.88
N GLY A 10 -2.20 17.57 28.80
CA GLY A 10 -2.18 16.97 30.14
C GLY A 10 -3.47 17.22 30.91
N LEU A 11 -3.96 18.47 30.92
CA LEU A 11 -5.24 18.83 31.53
C LEU A 11 -6.43 18.11 30.86
N ALA A 12 -6.42 17.99 29.54
CA ALA A 12 -7.46 17.27 28.80
C ALA A 12 -7.50 15.78 29.19
N VAL A 13 -6.34 15.13 29.31
CA VAL A 13 -6.26 13.72 29.74
C VAL A 13 -6.76 13.54 31.17
N LEU A 14 -6.38 14.44 32.10
CA LEU A 14 -6.90 14.42 33.47
C LEU A 14 -8.41 14.63 33.52
N GLY A 15 -8.92 15.58 32.72
CA GLY A 15 -10.36 15.83 32.60
C GLY A 15 -11.12 14.61 32.08
N LEU A 16 -10.59 13.93 31.06
CA LEU A 16 -11.16 12.68 30.55
C LEU A 16 -11.19 11.58 31.63
N GLY A 17 -10.13 11.45 32.44
CA GLY A 17 -10.11 10.53 33.57
C GLY A 17 -11.19 10.82 34.61
N ALA A 18 -11.35 12.11 34.98
CA ALA A 18 -12.37 12.54 35.93
C ALA A 18 -13.80 12.30 35.41
N ILE A 19 -14.05 12.59 34.12
CA ILE A 19 -15.34 12.31 33.47
C ILE A 19 -15.61 10.80 33.44
N GLY A 20 -14.62 9.99 33.05
CA GLY A 20 -14.76 8.53 33.04
C GLY A 20 -15.10 7.96 34.41
N TYR A 21 -14.43 8.46 35.47
CA TYR A 21 -14.74 8.08 36.84
C TYR A 21 -16.19 8.44 37.25
N ALA A 22 -16.64 9.66 36.92
CA ALA A 22 -18.01 10.08 37.22
C ALA A 22 -19.07 9.22 36.48
N VAL A 23 -18.80 8.86 35.21
CA VAL A 23 -19.67 7.95 34.44
C VAL A 23 -19.72 6.57 35.10
N PHE A 24 -18.60 6.02 35.55
CA PHE A 24 -18.58 4.72 36.24
C PHE A 24 -19.36 4.76 37.54
N GLN A 25 -19.19 5.80 38.37
CA GLN A 25 -20.02 6.00 39.57
C GLN A 25 -21.51 6.04 39.23
N ALA A 26 -21.91 6.84 38.23
CA ALA A 26 -23.32 7.00 37.84
C ALA A 26 -23.98 5.71 37.30
N ASN A 27 -23.19 4.74 36.85
CA ASN A 27 -23.68 3.47 36.31
C ASN A 27 -23.57 2.30 37.32
N GLY A 28 -23.35 2.60 38.61
CA GLY A 28 -23.34 1.59 39.69
C GLY A 28 -22.04 0.81 39.82
N PHE A 29 -20.94 1.30 39.24
CA PHE A 29 -19.61 0.69 39.35
C PHE A 29 -18.83 1.17 40.58
N GLU A 30 -19.52 1.53 41.66
CA GLU A 30 -18.93 2.15 42.86
C GLU A 30 -17.91 1.27 43.58
N GLY A 31 -18.00 -0.05 43.40
CA GLY A 31 -17.05 -1.02 43.93
C GLY A 31 -15.85 -1.34 43.01
N LEU A 32 -15.81 -0.82 41.78
CA LEU A 32 -14.66 -1.04 40.90
C LEU A 32 -13.51 -0.15 41.34
N SER A 33 -12.38 -0.76 41.66
CA SER A 33 -11.17 0.02 41.88
C SER A 33 -10.78 0.76 40.61
N ALA A 34 -10.38 2.02 40.74
CA ALA A 34 -9.91 2.83 39.61
C ALA A 34 -8.78 2.13 38.84
N GLY A 35 -7.94 1.35 39.53
CA GLY A 35 -6.89 0.53 38.94
C GLY A 35 -7.41 -0.58 38.02
N ILE A 36 -8.49 -1.29 38.41
CA ILE A 36 -9.11 -2.32 37.56
C ILE A 36 -9.76 -1.68 36.33
N GLY A 37 -10.49 -0.58 36.52
CA GLY A 37 -11.11 0.15 35.40
C GLY A 37 -10.10 0.67 34.39
N ALA A 38 -9.02 1.29 34.86
CA ALA A 38 -7.92 1.76 34.01
C ALA A 38 -7.21 0.60 33.30
N SER A 39 -6.98 -0.52 34.00
CA SER A 39 -6.35 -1.70 33.41
C SER A 39 -7.21 -2.35 32.33
N ALA A 40 -8.52 -2.44 32.55
CA ALA A 40 -9.47 -2.94 31.56
C ALA A 40 -9.51 -2.03 30.32
N LEU A 41 -9.56 -0.71 30.51
CA LEU A 41 -9.51 0.25 29.41
C LEU A 41 -8.21 0.11 28.60
N LEU A 42 -7.07 0.03 29.28
CA LEU A 42 -5.77 -0.18 28.63
C LEU A 42 -5.75 -1.49 27.85
N MET A 43 -6.26 -2.58 28.43
CA MET A 43 -6.36 -3.88 27.75
C MET A 43 -7.20 -3.77 26.47
N VAL A 44 -8.38 -3.14 26.53
CA VAL A 44 -9.23 -2.93 25.34
C VAL A 44 -8.52 -2.08 24.28
N LEU A 45 -7.79 -1.03 24.69
CA LEU A 45 -7.00 -0.21 23.78
C LEU A 45 -5.90 -1.01 23.09
N VAL A 46 -5.12 -1.79 23.85
CA VAL A 46 -4.06 -2.64 23.30
C VAL A 46 -4.64 -3.68 22.35
N VAL A 47 -5.68 -4.41 22.77
CA VAL A 47 -6.33 -5.42 21.92
C VAL A 47 -6.88 -4.78 20.65
N GLY A 48 -7.55 -3.62 20.75
CA GLY A 48 -8.06 -2.88 19.59
C GLY A 48 -6.94 -2.43 18.65
N TRP A 49 -5.84 -1.92 19.19
CA TRP A 49 -4.68 -1.53 18.39
C TRP A 49 -4.02 -2.72 17.70
N THR A 50 -3.84 -3.83 18.40
CA THR A 50 -3.29 -5.09 17.85
C THR A 50 -4.21 -5.67 16.78
N ALA A 51 -5.52 -5.73 17.03
CA ALA A 51 -6.50 -6.19 16.04
C ALA A 51 -6.49 -5.29 14.79
N SER A 52 -6.36 -3.97 14.98
CA SER A 52 -6.23 -3.01 13.87
C SER A 52 -4.95 -3.25 13.06
N TYR A 53 -3.83 -3.57 13.72
CA TYR A 53 -2.61 -3.98 13.03
C TYR A 53 -2.80 -5.27 12.22
N LEU A 54 -3.37 -6.30 12.86
CA LEU A 54 -3.61 -7.59 12.23
C LEU A 54 -4.54 -7.46 11.03
N PHE A 55 -5.61 -6.67 11.14
CA PHE A 55 -6.53 -6.40 10.04
C PHE A 55 -5.82 -5.78 8.83
N ARG A 56 -4.99 -4.74 9.04
CA ARG A 56 -4.22 -4.11 7.94
C ARG A 56 -3.25 -5.07 7.28
N ALA A 57 -2.63 -5.96 8.07
CA ALA A 57 -1.72 -6.97 7.56
C ALA A 57 -2.46 -7.99 6.68
N LEU A 58 -3.58 -8.54 7.17
CA LEU A 58 -4.40 -9.52 6.44
C LEU A 58 -5.07 -8.92 5.21
N SER A 59 -5.53 -7.66 5.29
CA SER A 59 -6.18 -6.97 4.18
C SER A 59 -5.20 -6.46 3.12
N GLY A 60 -3.89 -6.62 3.33
CA GLY A 60 -2.86 -6.11 2.42
C GLY A 60 -2.83 -4.58 2.29
N ASN A 61 -3.45 -3.85 3.24
CA ASN A 61 -3.40 -2.39 3.35
C ASN A 61 -2.07 -1.96 3.98
N MET A 62 -0.99 -2.37 3.34
CA MET A 62 0.38 -2.10 3.75
C MET A 62 1.06 -1.26 2.68
N THR A 63 1.70 -0.18 3.11
CA THR A 63 2.36 0.81 2.25
C THR A 63 3.29 0.16 1.23
N TYR A 64 4.07 -0.85 1.63
CA TYR A 64 4.97 -1.56 0.72
C TYR A 64 4.25 -2.25 -0.45
N MET A 65 3.12 -2.91 -0.18
CA MET A 65 2.34 -3.58 -1.24
C MET A 65 1.69 -2.58 -2.18
N GLN A 66 1.35 -1.40 -1.69
CA GLN A 66 0.81 -0.31 -2.49
C GLN A 66 1.91 0.33 -3.35
N GLN A 67 3.05 0.65 -2.74
CA GLN A 67 4.25 1.16 -3.43
C GLN A 67 4.72 0.23 -4.54
N ARG A 68 4.80 -1.08 -4.27
CA ARG A 68 5.20 -2.08 -5.27
C ARG A 68 4.24 -2.13 -6.45
N ARG A 69 2.92 -2.11 -6.20
CA ARG A 69 1.89 -2.10 -7.25
C ARG A 69 1.98 -0.85 -8.11
N THR A 70 2.06 0.32 -7.48
CA THR A 70 2.18 1.60 -8.17
C THR A 70 3.47 1.69 -8.99
N TYR A 71 4.61 1.30 -8.40
CA TYR A 71 5.89 1.33 -9.11
C TYR A 71 5.90 0.41 -10.32
N ARG A 72 5.38 -0.81 -10.17
CA ARG A 72 5.31 -1.76 -11.29
C ARG A 72 4.40 -1.28 -12.41
N ALA A 73 3.21 -0.76 -12.08
CA ALA A 73 2.31 -0.19 -13.08
C ALA A 73 2.95 1.00 -13.84
N ALA A 74 3.65 1.89 -13.13
CA ALA A 74 4.33 3.02 -13.76
C ALA A 74 5.52 2.58 -14.63
N TYR A 75 6.31 1.62 -14.14
CA TYR A 75 7.43 1.05 -14.90
C TYR A 75 6.94 0.33 -16.16
N ASP A 76 5.92 -0.52 -16.05
CA ASP A 76 5.38 -1.28 -17.18
C ASP A 76 4.80 -0.33 -18.25
N ALA A 77 4.10 0.73 -17.85
CA ALA A 77 3.58 1.76 -18.77
C ALA A 77 4.70 2.52 -19.49
N ALA A 78 5.69 3.04 -18.76
CA ALA A 78 6.82 3.76 -19.34
C ALA A 78 7.65 2.87 -20.27
N THR A 79 7.88 1.62 -19.87
CA THR A 79 8.64 0.64 -20.64
C THR A 79 7.91 0.29 -21.94
N THR A 80 6.59 0.08 -21.90
CA THR A 80 5.80 -0.24 -23.10
C THR A 80 5.87 0.87 -24.14
N GLU A 81 5.68 2.13 -23.73
CA GLU A 81 5.72 3.29 -24.62
C GLU A 81 7.13 3.54 -25.21
N GLU A 82 8.18 3.24 -24.43
CA GLU A 82 9.56 3.32 -24.93
C GLU A 82 9.87 2.19 -25.92
N LEU A 83 9.44 0.96 -25.63
CA LEU A 83 9.62 -0.19 -26.51
C LEU A 83 8.87 -0.01 -27.83
N GLU A 84 7.64 0.50 -27.79
CA GLU A 84 6.83 0.76 -28.97
C GLU A 84 7.49 1.80 -29.88
N ARG A 85 7.93 2.94 -29.32
CA ARG A 85 8.70 3.94 -30.09
C ARG A 85 9.98 3.40 -30.71
N LYS A 86 10.72 2.59 -29.95
CA LYS A 86 11.95 1.95 -30.46
C LYS A 86 11.64 0.97 -31.59
N PHE A 87 10.53 0.24 -31.49
CA PHE A 87 10.10 -0.70 -32.52
C PHE A 87 9.63 0.03 -33.79
N GLU A 88 8.83 1.09 -33.66
CA GLU A 88 8.36 1.90 -34.79
C GLU A 88 9.50 2.62 -35.52
N ALA A 89 10.60 2.94 -34.82
CA ALA A 89 11.79 3.56 -35.40
C ALA A 89 12.68 2.59 -36.21
N LEU A 90 12.44 1.27 -36.12
CA LEU A 90 13.18 0.28 -36.89
C LEU A 90 12.72 0.24 -38.34
N SER A 91 13.59 -0.24 -39.24
CA SER A 91 13.19 -0.50 -40.63
C SER A 91 12.11 -1.59 -40.72
N PRO A 92 11.26 -1.61 -41.76
CA PRO A 92 10.22 -2.63 -41.92
C PRO A 92 10.77 -4.07 -41.88
N ASP A 93 11.94 -4.31 -42.47
CA ASP A 93 12.55 -5.64 -42.51
C ASP A 93 13.00 -6.11 -41.12
N GLU A 94 13.53 -5.20 -40.31
CA GLU A 94 13.92 -5.48 -38.92
C GLU A 94 12.71 -5.71 -38.02
N GLN A 95 11.63 -4.93 -38.19
CA GLN A 95 10.37 -5.16 -37.49
C GLN A 95 9.82 -6.55 -37.79
N LEU A 96 9.79 -6.93 -39.08
CA LEU A 96 9.36 -8.27 -39.50
C LEU A 96 10.26 -9.38 -38.94
N ARG A 97 11.58 -9.16 -38.89
CA ARG A 97 12.52 -10.12 -38.27
C ARG A 97 12.18 -10.34 -36.79
N LEU A 98 12.03 -9.26 -36.02
CA LEU A 98 11.72 -9.33 -34.59
C LEU A 98 10.36 -9.96 -34.30
N LEU A 99 9.34 -9.67 -35.11
CA LEU A 99 8.02 -10.29 -34.99
C LEU A 99 8.07 -11.81 -35.26
N ARG A 100 8.94 -12.27 -36.17
CA ARG A 100 9.17 -13.71 -36.38
C ARG A 100 9.95 -14.34 -35.23
N GLU A 101 11.02 -13.69 -34.75
CA GLU A 101 11.83 -14.18 -33.62
C GLU A 101 11.01 -14.35 -32.33
N THR A 102 10.08 -13.43 -32.09
CA THR A 102 9.16 -13.47 -30.93
C THR A 102 7.95 -14.39 -31.15
N GLY A 103 7.82 -15.01 -32.34
CA GLY A 103 6.74 -15.93 -32.68
C GLY A 103 5.38 -15.26 -32.95
N GLN A 104 5.35 -13.94 -33.12
CA GLN A 104 4.13 -13.22 -33.54
C GLN A 104 3.82 -13.39 -35.04
N LEU A 105 4.84 -13.71 -35.84
CA LEU A 105 4.69 -14.10 -37.24
C LEU A 105 5.25 -15.51 -37.47
N PRO A 106 4.70 -16.28 -38.43
CA PRO A 106 5.28 -17.56 -38.82
C PRO A 106 6.72 -17.37 -39.32
N ALA A 107 7.59 -18.35 -39.02
CA ALA A 107 8.96 -18.37 -39.54
C ALA A 107 8.96 -18.27 -41.07
N GLU A 108 9.97 -17.61 -41.64
CA GLU A 108 10.08 -17.53 -43.10
C GLU A 108 10.04 -18.94 -43.71
N PRO A 109 9.25 -19.15 -44.78
CA PRO A 109 9.29 -20.42 -45.48
C PRO A 109 10.72 -20.63 -46.00
N GLU A 110 11.35 -21.75 -45.62
CA GLU A 110 12.68 -22.13 -46.09
C GLU A 110 12.71 -22.11 -47.63
N GLY A 111 13.33 -21.08 -48.24
CA GLY A 111 13.51 -20.99 -49.69
C GLY A 111 13.23 -19.65 -50.38
N SER A 112 13.02 -18.53 -49.68
CA SER A 112 12.90 -17.23 -50.35
C SER A 112 14.28 -16.61 -50.61
N PRO A 113 14.67 -16.29 -51.86
CA PRO A 113 15.97 -15.70 -52.15
C PRO A 113 16.03 -14.28 -51.58
N ALA A 114 17.15 -13.97 -50.93
CA ALA A 114 17.48 -12.61 -50.51
C ALA A 114 17.40 -11.66 -51.72
N GLN A 115 16.34 -10.86 -51.78
CA GLN A 115 16.28 -9.65 -52.59
C GLN A 115 16.97 -8.57 -51.74
N GLY A 116 18.01 -7.86 -52.13
CA GLY A 116 18.77 -7.76 -53.35
C GLY A 116 19.58 -6.46 -53.18
N GLU A 117 20.90 -6.55 -53.10
CA GLU A 117 21.79 -5.41 -53.25
C GLU A 117 21.73 -4.90 -54.70
N ALA A 118 21.38 -3.64 -54.90
CA ALA A 118 21.76 -2.78 -56.03
C ALA A 118 21.50 -1.31 -55.69
#